data_AF-A0A1V4U606-F1
#
_entry.id   AF-A0A1V4U606-F1
#
_cell.length_a   1.000
_cell.length_b   1.000
_cell.length_c   1.000
_cell.angle_alpha   90.00
_cell.angle_beta   90.00
_cell.angle_gamma   90.00
#
_symmetry.space_group_name_H-M   'P 1'
#
loop_
_entity.id
_entity.type
_entity.pdbx_description
1 polymer ?
#
loop_
_entity_poly.entity_id
_entity_poly.type
_entity_poly.pdbx_seq_one_letter_code
_entity_poly.pdbx_strand_id
1 'polypeptide(L)'
;MRVIHVAGVSGSGKTTFIRSLIPMLGRMGPTAVVKHLGHHRYSLEAGKDTTLFLGEGASASAGVDEEKAVVVVRGHTLREIFPLMSSIGTEYLLVEGWKSHPLPKVRIGDLPGATDVVLSNPTAGEVIESLELFPHFYSPEGLARKVRGEDPGCVVLTGRYPAPVERGTPDSRREFYLRFSPILNEIARSAESRPGGAHAIVHLHQGLIFGGEDAVLVAVGAPTPAAALDAFSSCHRHMLSALGSGSSHKG
;
A
#
# COMPACT_ATOMS: atom_id res chain seq x y z
N MET A 1 -2.06 -4.10 1.64
CA MET A 1 -2.65 -3.99 0.29
C MET A 1 -1.58 -4.32 -0.72
N ARG A 2 -1.74 -5.38 -1.51
CA ARG A 2 -0.81 -5.77 -2.57
C ARG A 2 -1.06 -4.94 -3.83
N VAL A 3 0.00 -4.36 -4.40
CA VAL A 3 -0.11 -3.42 -5.53
C VAL A 3 0.41 -4.06 -6.82
N ILE A 4 -0.48 -4.28 -7.79
CA ILE A 4 -0.18 -4.92 -9.07
C ILE A 4 -0.24 -3.86 -10.18
N HIS A 5 0.91 -3.53 -10.76
CA HIS A 5 1.01 -2.53 -11.82
C HIS A 5 0.92 -3.17 -13.19
N VAL A 6 -0.08 -2.77 -14.00
CA VAL A 6 -0.25 -3.22 -15.38
C VAL A 6 0.12 -2.08 -16.33
N ALA A 7 1.16 -2.30 -17.14
CA ALA A 7 1.73 -1.31 -18.03
C ALA A 7 1.80 -1.79 -19.49
N GLY A 8 1.67 -0.86 -20.44
CA GLY A 8 1.58 -1.14 -21.88
C GLY A 8 1.10 0.08 -22.66
N VAL A 9 1.38 0.12 -23.97
CA VAL A 9 0.93 1.21 -24.86
C VAL A 9 -0.60 1.28 -24.96
N SER A 10 -1.15 2.41 -25.43
CA SER A 10 -2.60 2.50 -25.65
C SER A 10 -3.06 1.41 -26.63
N GLY A 11 -4.22 0.82 -26.40
CA GLY A 11 -4.74 -0.27 -27.26
C GLY A 11 -4.09 -1.65 -27.05
N SER A 12 -3.09 -1.82 -26.18
CA SER A 12 -2.40 -3.12 -26.02
C SER A 12 -3.22 -4.23 -25.35
N GLY A 13 -4.46 -3.97 -24.93
CA GLY A 13 -5.30 -4.95 -24.23
C GLY A 13 -5.23 -4.91 -22.70
N LYS A 14 -4.52 -3.94 -22.09
CA LYS A 14 -4.45 -3.79 -20.62
C LYS A 14 -5.81 -3.82 -19.93
N THR A 15 -6.79 -3.06 -20.44
CA THR A 15 -8.11 -3.00 -19.82
C THR A 15 -8.81 -4.36 -19.91
N THR A 16 -8.65 -5.09 -21.01
CA THR A 16 -9.16 -6.47 -21.14
C THR A 16 -8.50 -7.39 -20.13
N PHE A 17 -7.19 -7.30 -19.97
CA PHE A 17 -6.41 -8.08 -18.99
C PHE A 17 -6.80 -7.77 -17.54
N ILE A 18 -6.92 -6.48 -17.19
CA ILE A 18 -7.36 -6.07 -15.84
C ILE A 18 -8.78 -6.60 -15.56
N ARG A 19 -9.69 -6.52 -16.53
CA ARG A 19 -11.06 -7.03 -16.39
C ARG A 19 -11.11 -8.54 -16.15
N SER A 20 -10.17 -9.33 -16.68
CA SER A 20 -10.10 -10.76 -16.38
C SER A 20 -9.49 -11.05 -15.01
N LEU A 21 -8.61 -10.18 -14.51
CA LEU A 21 -7.95 -10.36 -13.20
C LEU A 21 -8.84 -9.96 -12.01
N ILE A 22 -9.65 -8.90 -12.13
CA ILE A 22 -10.55 -8.41 -11.07
C ILE A 22 -11.39 -9.52 -10.42
N PRO A 23 -12.14 -10.37 -11.15
CA PRO A 23 -12.96 -11.39 -10.52
C PRO A 23 -12.15 -12.49 -9.82
N MET A 24 -10.92 -12.75 -10.26
CA MET A 24 -10.05 -13.73 -9.59
C MET A 24 -9.56 -13.19 -8.25
N LEU A 25 -9.04 -11.95 -8.23
CA LEU A 25 -8.60 -11.28 -7.01
C LEU A 25 -9.76 -10.99 -6.04
N GLY A 26 -10.94 -10.62 -6.58
CA GLY A 26 -12.13 -10.34 -5.80
C GLY A 26 -12.62 -11.52 -4.96
N ARG A 27 -12.32 -12.76 -5.37
CA ARG A 27 -12.59 -13.98 -4.57
C ARG A 27 -11.61 -14.16 -3.40
N MET A 28 -10.44 -13.52 -3.47
CA MET A 28 -9.38 -13.60 -2.47
C MET A 28 -9.40 -12.39 -1.52
N GLY A 29 -10.01 -11.27 -1.91
CA GLY A 29 -10.19 -10.11 -1.06
C GLY A 29 -10.63 -8.84 -1.79
N PRO A 30 -10.96 -7.76 -1.04
CA PRO A 30 -11.38 -6.49 -1.62
C PRO A 30 -10.38 -5.98 -2.65
N THR A 31 -10.85 -5.77 -3.88
CA THR A 31 -10.02 -5.40 -5.03
C THR A 31 -10.42 -4.04 -5.55
N ALA A 32 -9.47 -3.11 -5.66
CA ALA A 32 -9.66 -1.78 -6.22
C ALA A 32 -8.81 -1.59 -7.47
N VAL A 33 -9.19 -0.60 -8.28
CA VAL A 33 -8.47 -0.24 -9.51
C VAL A 33 -8.23 1.26 -9.52
N VAL A 34 -7.00 1.67 -9.83
CA VAL A 34 -6.68 3.06 -10.15
C VAL A 34 -6.14 3.13 -11.57
N LYS A 35 -6.62 4.11 -12.33
CA LYS A 35 -6.21 4.33 -13.72
C LYS A 35 -5.66 5.73 -13.92
N HIS A 36 -4.51 5.83 -14.58
CA HIS A 36 -3.99 7.09 -15.08
C HIS A 36 -4.70 7.47 -16.38
N LEU A 37 -5.33 8.64 -16.40
CA LEU A 37 -6.02 9.15 -17.58
C LEU A 37 -5.10 9.91 -18.56
N GLY A 38 -3.82 10.07 -18.25
CA GLY A 38 -2.89 10.83 -19.07
C GLY A 38 -3.34 12.29 -19.16
N HIS A 39 -3.57 12.80 -20.37
CA HIS A 39 -4.06 14.16 -20.58
C HIS A 39 -5.59 14.28 -20.55
N HIS A 40 -6.31 13.17 -20.42
CA HIS A 40 -7.76 13.19 -20.33
C HIS A 40 -8.21 13.62 -18.93
N ARG A 41 -9.22 14.47 -18.87
CA ARG A 41 -9.86 14.87 -17.61
C ARG A 41 -10.87 13.80 -17.19
N TYR A 42 -10.96 13.55 -15.89
CA TYR A 42 -12.08 12.80 -15.33
C TYR A 42 -13.32 13.68 -15.37
N SER A 43 -14.36 13.27 -16.11
CA SER A 43 -15.59 14.07 -16.21
C SER A 43 -16.50 13.78 -15.02
N LEU A 44 -16.97 14.84 -14.37
CA LEU A 44 -18.07 14.79 -13.41
C LEU A 44 -19.36 15.21 -14.12
N GLU A 45 -20.49 14.75 -13.61
CA GLU A 45 -21.79 15.17 -14.13
C GLU A 45 -22.02 16.66 -13.82
N ALA A 46 -22.25 17.46 -14.86
CA ALA A 46 -22.48 18.89 -14.71
C ALA A 46 -23.82 19.18 -14.02
N GLY A 47 -23.87 20.26 -13.23
CA GLY A 47 -25.10 20.73 -12.58
C GLY A 47 -25.51 19.96 -11.31
N LYS A 48 -24.77 18.92 -10.92
CA LYS A 48 -24.94 18.28 -9.60
C LYS A 48 -24.28 19.13 -8.52
N ASP A 49 -24.91 19.19 -7.34
CA ASP A 49 -24.39 19.90 -6.16
C ASP A 49 -22.95 19.50 -5.85
N THR A 50 -22.65 18.20 -5.91
CA THR A 50 -21.30 17.68 -5.66
C THR A 50 -20.24 18.21 -6.64
N THR A 51 -20.62 18.44 -7.90
CA THR A 51 -19.75 19.06 -8.91
C THR A 51 -19.62 20.57 -8.68
N LEU A 52 -20.71 21.25 -8.30
CA LEU A 52 -20.72 22.67 -7.99
C LEU A 52 -19.84 22.99 -6.79
N PHE A 53 -19.97 22.26 -5.68
CA PHE A 53 -19.16 22.45 -4.48
C PHE A 53 -17.66 22.33 -4.77
N LEU A 54 -17.26 21.37 -5.60
CA LEU A 54 -15.86 21.28 -6.05
C LEU A 54 -15.46 22.50 -6.86
N GLY A 55 -16.29 22.94 -7.82
CA GLY A 55 -16.04 24.13 -8.63
C GLY A 55 -15.87 25.41 -7.78
N GLU A 56 -16.61 25.50 -6.68
CA GLU A 56 -16.60 26.60 -5.71
C GLU A 56 -15.44 26.53 -4.70
N GLY A 57 -14.63 25.47 -4.76
CA GLY A 57 -13.37 25.39 -4.02
C GLY A 57 -13.34 24.37 -2.88
N ALA A 58 -14.38 23.54 -2.73
CA ALA A 58 -14.31 22.41 -1.80
C ALA A 58 -13.09 21.53 -2.10
N SER A 59 -12.36 21.14 -1.06
CA SER A 59 -11.20 20.25 -1.16
C SER A 59 -11.60 18.82 -1.50
N ALA A 60 -12.83 18.44 -1.16
CA ALA A 60 -13.47 17.20 -1.53
C ALA A 60 -14.98 17.38 -1.64
N SER A 61 -15.63 16.53 -2.41
CA SER A 61 -17.08 16.37 -2.41
C SER A 61 -17.45 14.90 -2.48
N ALA A 62 -18.49 14.51 -1.77
CA ALA A 62 -18.99 13.14 -1.72
C ALA A 62 -20.49 13.10 -1.98
N GLY A 63 -20.92 12.14 -2.79
CA GLY A 63 -22.32 11.71 -2.91
C GLY A 63 -22.44 10.27 -2.42
N VAL A 64 -23.51 9.95 -1.70
CA VAL A 64 -23.80 8.61 -1.21
C VAL A 64 -25.24 8.29 -1.55
N ASP A 65 -25.47 7.14 -2.19
CA ASP A 65 -26.78 6.59 -2.49
C ASP A 65 -26.94 5.19 -1.86
N GLU A 66 -28.03 4.49 -2.18
CA GLU A 66 -28.33 3.17 -1.64
C GLU A 66 -27.37 2.06 -2.14
N GLU A 67 -26.64 2.31 -3.24
CA GLU A 67 -25.72 1.34 -3.84
C GLU A 67 -24.25 1.66 -3.54
N LYS A 68 -23.87 2.94 -3.50
CA LYS A 68 -22.46 3.36 -3.55
C LYS A 68 -22.22 4.76 -3.01
N ALA A 69 -20.94 5.01 -2.75
CA ALA A 69 -20.40 6.35 -2.54
C ALA A 69 -19.50 6.75 -3.70
N VAL A 70 -19.59 8.01 -4.11
CA VAL A 70 -18.64 8.66 -5.04
C VAL A 70 -17.96 9.78 -4.29
N VAL A 71 -16.63 9.68 -4.17
CA VAL A 71 -15.81 10.72 -3.53
C VAL A 71 -14.86 11.28 -4.56
N VAL A 72 -14.85 12.61 -4.68
CA VAL A 72 -13.91 13.33 -5.52
C VAL A 72 -13.09 14.24 -4.61
N VAL A 73 -11.77 14.14 -4.71
CA VAL A 73 -10.81 14.93 -3.90
C VAL A 73 -9.92 15.76 -4.81
N ARG A 74 -9.52 16.95 -4.35
CA ARG A 74 -8.47 17.75 -4.98
C ARG A 74 -7.10 17.19 -4.58
N GLY A 75 -6.46 16.48 -5.50
CA GLY A 75 -5.19 15.77 -5.30
C GLY A 75 -4.97 14.82 -6.48
N HIS A 76 -3.72 14.62 -6.92
CA HIS A 76 -3.46 14.28 -8.33
C HIS A 76 -2.32 13.28 -8.57
N THR A 77 -1.76 12.66 -7.54
CA THR A 77 -0.62 11.75 -7.70
C THR A 77 -0.93 10.32 -7.25
N LEU A 78 -0.27 9.34 -7.87
CA LEU A 78 -0.40 7.94 -7.46
C LEU A 78 0.03 7.73 -5.99
N ARG A 79 1.02 8.53 -5.52
CA ARG A 79 1.48 8.54 -4.12
C ARG A 79 0.35 8.89 -3.13
N GLU A 80 -0.55 9.80 -3.49
CA GLU A 80 -1.68 10.19 -2.65
C GLU A 80 -2.82 9.17 -2.69
N ILE A 81 -2.94 8.42 -3.79
CA ILE A 81 -3.97 7.38 -3.94
C ILE A 81 -3.67 6.16 -3.06
N PHE A 82 -2.39 5.77 -2.87
CA PHE A 82 -2.07 4.58 -2.09
C PHE A 82 -2.60 4.61 -0.66
N PRO A 83 -2.41 5.69 0.14
CA PRO A 83 -3.01 5.79 1.46
C PRO A 83 -4.53 5.69 1.44
N LEU A 84 -5.20 6.36 0.50
CA LEU A 84 -6.67 6.33 0.40
C LEU A 84 -7.20 4.92 0.17
N MET A 85 -6.64 4.21 -0.83
CA MET A 85 -7.04 2.82 -1.14
C MET A 85 -6.71 1.86 0.01
N SER A 86 -5.54 2.04 0.63
CA SER A 86 -5.16 1.23 1.78
C SER A 86 -6.11 1.44 2.98
N SER A 87 -6.51 2.68 3.25
CA SER A 87 -7.34 3.04 4.41
C SER A 87 -8.79 2.55 4.27
N ILE A 88 -9.29 2.38 3.04
CA ILE A 88 -10.62 1.79 2.80
C ILE A 88 -10.62 0.26 2.82
N GLY A 89 -9.49 -0.38 3.16
CA GLY A 89 -9.41 -1.84 3.34
C GLY A 89 -9.23 -2.62 2.05
N THR A 90 -8.71 -2.00 0.99
CA THR A 90 -8.32 -2.71 -0.22
C THR A 90 -7.24 -3.75 0.09
N GLU A 91 -7.46 -4.99 -0.31
CA GLU A 91 -6.45 -6.06 -0.24
C GLU A 91 -5.58 -6.07 -1.49
N TYR A 92 -6.18 -5.88 -2.68
CA TYR A 92 -5.48 -5.82 -3.96
C TYR A 92 -5.77 -4.52 -4.71
N LEU A 93 -4.72 -3.79 -5.10
CA LEU A 93 -4.84 -2.59 -5.93
C LEU A 93 -4.24 -2.85 -7.30
N LEU A 94 -5.08 -2.81 -8.34
CA LEU A 94 -4.64 -2.81 -9.73
C LEU A 94 -4.33 -1.37 -10.16
N VAL A 95 -3.12 -1.13 -10.63
CA VAL A 95 -2.68 0.17 -11.16
C VAL A 95 -2.59 0.07 -12.67
N GLU A 96 -3.41 0.82 -13.41
CA GLU A 96 -3.31 0.96 -14.87
C GLU A 96 -2.62 2.30 -15.21
N GLY A 97 -1.54 2.27 -15.99
CA GLY A 97 -0.89 3.49 -16.49
C GLY A 97 0.46 3.76 -15.85
N TRP A 98 0.77 5.00 -15.44
CA TRP A 98 2.04 5.41 -14.79
C TRP A 98 3.31 4.65 -15.26
N LYS A 99 3.53 4.58 -16.58
CA LYS A 99 4.50 3.64 -17.20
C LYS A 99 5.94 3.77 -16.67
N SER A 100 6.34 4.97 -16.26
CA SER A 100 7.67 5.29 -15.72
C SER A 100 7.81 5.12 -14.21
N HIS A 101 6.73 4.79 -13.50
CA HIS A 101 6.75 4.64 -12.05
C HIS A 101 7.45 3.34 -11.65
N PRO A 102 8.27 3.29 -10.58
CA PRO A 102 9.17 2.17 -10.27
C PRO A 102 8.49 0.93 -9.63
N LEU A 103 7.17 0.80 -9.74
CA LEU A 103 6.47 -0.41 -9.31
C LEU A 103 6.89 -1.62 -10.15
N PRO A 104 6.95 -2.83 -9.56
CA PRO A 104 7.00 -4.08 -10.30
C PRO A 104 5.80 -4.23 -11.25
N LYS A 105 6.06 -4.47 -12.54
CA LYS A 105 5.05 -4.38 -13.60
C LYS A 105 4.77 -5.71 -14.27
N VAL A 106 3.48 -5.92 -14.54
CA VAL A 106 2.99 -6.78 -15.60
C VAL A 106 2.98 -5.98 -16.91
N ARG A 107 3.82 -6.36 -17.86
CA ARG A 107 3.85 -5.75 -19.20
C ARG A 107 2.84 -6.44 -20.11
N ILE A 108 1.93 -5.68 -20.72
CA ILE A 108 0.97 -6.16 -21.72
C ILE A 108 1.22 -5.49 -23.06
N GLY A 109 1.51 -6.30 -24.08
CA GLY A 109 2.02 -5.90 -25.38
C GLY A 109 3.48 -5.43 -25.31
N ASP A 110 3.91 -4.75 -26.37
CA ASP A 110 5.23 -4.12 -26.39
C ASP A 110 5.23 -2.80 -25.61
N LEU A 111 6.27 -2.64 -24.80
CA LEU A 111 6.56 -1.40 -24.09
C LEU A 111 8.08 -1.21 -24.03
N PRO A 112 8.69 -0.67 -25.10
CA PRO A 112 10.12 -0.41 -25.15
C PRO A 112 10.58 0.50 -24.01
N GLY A 113 11.71 0.17 -23.39
CA GLY A 113 12.28 0.94 -22.28
C GLY A 113 11.54 0.79 -20.93
N ALA A 114 10.59 -0.14 -20.81
CA ALA A 114 9.97 -0.45 -19.53
C ALA A 114 11.00 -0.99 -18.53
N THR A 115 11.03 -0.41 -17.32
CA THR A 115 11.81 -0.92 -16.19
C THR A 115 10.93 -1.68 -15.21
N ASP A 116 11.55 -2.47 -14.34
CA ASP A 116 10.89 -3.22 -13.26
C ASP A 116 9.79 -4.17 -13.77
N VAL A 117 9.93 -4.71 -14.98
CA VAL A 117 8.99 -5.72 -15.52
C VAL A 117 9.27 -7.06 -14.84
N VAL A 118 8.28 -7.56 -14.11
CA VAL A 118 8.36 -8.86 -13.42
C VAL A 118 7.62 -9.98 -14.17
N LEU A 119 6.61 -9.62 -14.97
CA LEU A 119 5.90 -10.55 -15.85
C LEU A 119 5.66 -9.91 -17.22
N SER A 120 5.86 -10.67 -18.29
CA SER A 120 5.71 -10.20 -19.68
C SER A 120 4.65 -10.99 -20.42
N ASN A 121 3.57 -10.31 -20.80
CA ASN A 121 2.37 -10.88 -21.44
C ASN A 121 1.81 -12.12 -20.72
N PRO A 122 1.69 -12.13 -19.38
CA PRO A 122 1.16 -13.29 -18.68
C PRO A 122 -0.35 -13.43 -18.94
N THR A 123 -0.86 -14.61 -18.67
CA THR A 123 -2.27 -14.85 -18.39
C THR A 123 -2.65 -14.31 -17.01
N ALA A 124 -3.95 -14.17 -16.74
CA ALA A 124 -4.41 -13.78 -15.41
C ALA A 124 -4.04 -14.82 -14.34
N GLY A 125 -4.04 -16.11 -14.69
CA GLY A 125 -3.65 -17.20 -13.80
C GLY A 125 -2.20 -17.10 -13.34
N GLU A 126 -1.27 -16.84 -14.26
CA GLU A 126 0.15 -16.66 -13.92
C GLU A 126 0.38 -15.47 -12.96
N VAL A 127 -0.42 -14.40 -13.06
CA VAL A 127 -0.36 -13.30 -12.08
C VAL A 127 -0.85 -13.74 -10.70
N ILE A 128 -1.90 -14.56 -10.62
CA ILE A 128 -2.41 -15.10 -9.37
C ILE A 128 -1.39 -16.05 -8.72
N GLU A 129 -0.68 -16.83 -9.52
CA GLU A 129 0.38 -17.74 -9.06
C GLU A 129 1.65 -17.00 -8.61
N SER A 130 1.84 -15.76 -9.05
CA SER A 130 3.06 -14.97 -8.79
C SER A 130 2.79 -13.72 -7.94
N LEU A 131 1.80 -13.77 -7.05
CA LEU A 131 1.38 -12.59 -6.28
C LEU A 131 2.48 -12.05 -5.36
N GLU A 132 3.42 -12.88 -4.93
CA GLU A 132 4.59 -12.52 -4.12
C GLU A 132 5.56 -11.57 -4.81
N LEU A 133 5.55 -11.50 -6.16
CA LEU A 133 6.35 -10.54 -6.92
C LEU A 133 5.89 -9.08 -6.72
N PHE A 134 4.69 -8.88 -6.18
CA PHE A 134 4.07 -7.56 -6.03
C PHE A 134 4.17 -7.07 -4.58
N PRO A 135 4.65 -5.83 -4.37
CA PRO A 135 4.90 -5.30 -3.05
C PRO A 135 3.58 -4.99 -2.33
N HIS A 136 3.65 -5.02 -1.01
CA HIS A 136 2.59 -4.51 -0.15
C HIS A 136 2.80 -3.03 0.12
N PHE A 137 1.70 -2.30 0.14
CA PHE A 137 1.59 -0.96 0.70
C PHE A 137 0.61 -0.98 1.87
N TYR A 138 0.92 -0.20 2.91
CA TYR A 138 -0.01 0.11 3.98
C TYR A 138 0.05 1.60 4.35
N SER A 139 -1.11 2.24 4.50
CA SER A 139 -1.25 3.41 5.36
C SER A 139 -1.28 2.98 6.84
N PRO A 140 -1.02 3.89 7.80
CA PRO A 140 -1.23 3.61 9.22
C PRO A 140 -2.64 3.08 9.50
N GLU A 141 -3.67 3.67 8.90
CA GLU A 141 -5.06 3.27 9.08
C GLU A 141 -5.36 1.92 8.43
N GLY A 142 -4.80 1.64 7.24
CA GLY A 142 -4.94 0.35 6.58
C GLY A 142 -4.26 -0.77 7.37
N LEU A 143 -3.10 -0.50 7.97
CA LEU A 143 -2.40 -1.43 8.84
C LEU A 143 -3.18 -1.67 10.14
N ALA A 144 -3.71 -0.60 10.75
CA ALA A 144 -4.57 -0.68 11.92
C ALA A 144 -5.80 -1.55 11.66
N ARG A 145 -6.44 -1.38 10.50
CA ARG A 145 -7.59 -2.20 10.08
C ARG A 145 -7.19 -3.66 9.92
N LYS A 146 -6.05 -3.95 9.28
CA LYS A 146 -5.58 -5.32 9.08
C LYS A 146 -5.37 -6.04 10.42
N VAL A 147 -4.77 -5.35 11.38
CA VAL A 147 -4.53 -5.89 12.73
C VAL A 147 -5.81 -6.02 13.56
N ARG A 148 -6.74 -5.07 13.42
CA ARG A 148 -8.07 -5.13 14.06
C ARG A 148 -8.86 -6.35 13.60
N GLY A 149 -8.74 -6.71 12.32
CA GLY A 149 -9.55 -7.74 11.70
C GLY A 149 -11.04 -7.38 11.79
N GLU A 150 -11.86 -8.37 12.16
CA GLU A 150 -13.30 -8.23 12.32
C GLU A 150 -13.72 -7.88 13.76
N ASP A 151 -12.79 -7.79 14.71
CA ASP A 151 -13.10 -7.54 16.11
C ASP A 151 -13.27 -6.03 16.38
N PRO A 152 -14.50 -5.54 16.61
CA PRO A 152 -14.73 -4.12 16.90
C PRO A 152 -14.19 -3.72 18.27
N GLY A 153 -14.01 -4.67 19.20
CA GLY A 153 -13.47 -4.46 20.54
C GLY A 153 -11.94 -4.43 20.61
N CYS A 154 -11.26 -4.81 19.53
CA CYS A 154 -9.80 -4.85 19.47
C CYS A 154 -9.19 -3.45 19.67
N VAL A 155 -8.34 -3.34 20.69
CA VAL A 155 -7.55 -2.13 20.96
C VAL A 155 -6.36 -2.13 20.03
N VAL A 156 -6.23 -1.09 19.21
CA VAL A 156 -5.16 -0.97 18.23
C VAL A 156 -4.24 0.21 18.55
N LEU A 157 -2.94 -0.05 18.62
CA LEU A 157 -1.89 0.95 18.70
C LEU A 157 -1.08 0.95 17.41
N THR A 158 -0.83 2.12 16.85
CA THR A 158 0.01 2.28 15.65
C THR A 158 1.21 3.18 15.90
N GLY A 159 2.27 2.96 15.13
CA GLY A 159 3.49 3.76 15.18
C GLY A 159 4.14 3.86 13.81
N ARG A 160 4.84 4.98 13.58
CA ARG A 160 5.66 5.21 12.39
C ARG A 160 7.06 5.62 12.83
N TYR A 161 8.05 4.86 12.39
CA TYR A 161 9.45 5.08 12.70
C TYR A 161 10.19 5.43 11.41
N PRO A 162 10.99 6.51 11.38
CA PRO A 162 11.90 6.76 10.27
C PRO A 162 12.83 5.55 10.08
N ALA A 163 13.01 5.07 8.86
CA ALA A 163 14.00 4.04 8.59
C ALA A 163 15.37 4.71 8.35
N PRO A 164 16.48 4.17 8.90
CA PRO A 164 17.83 4.72 8.75
C PRO A 164 18.35 4.37 7.35
N VAL A 165 17.77 5.00 6.35
CA VAL A 165 18.26 4.96 5.00
C VAL A 165 18.69 6.39 4.73
N GLU A 166 19.95 6.69 5.08
CA GLU A 166 20.63 7.87 4.53
C GLU A 166 20.37 7.92 3.02
N ARG A 167 20.39 9.13 2.45
CA ARG A 167 20.15 9.46 1.03
C ARG A 167 21.01 8.63 0.05
N GLY A 168 20.75 7.34 0.01
CA GLY A 168 21.52 6.32 -0.68
C GLY A 168 20.97 6.10 -2.07
N THR A 169 21.75 5.42 -2.89
CA THR A 169 21.35 5.06 -4.24
C THR A 169 20.13 4.12 -4.21
N PRO A 170 19.34 4.03 -5.30
CA PRO A 170 18.25 3.06 -5.39
C PRO A 170 18.67 1.63 -5.01
N ASP A 171 19.89 1.22 -5.36
CA ASP A 171 20.40 -0.12 -5.07
C ASP A 171 20.66 -0.35 -3.57
N SER A 172 21.27 0.61 -2.87
CA SER A 172 21.50 0.48 -1.42
C SER A 172 20.19 0.43 -0.64
N ARG A 173 19.15 1.14 -1.12
CA ARG A 173 17.80 1.08 -0.54
C ARG A 173 17.17 -0.31 -0.77
N ARG A 174 17.29 -0.89 -1.96
CA ARG A 174 16.78 -2.24 -2.27
C ARG A 174 17.48 -3.31 -1.43
N GLU A 175 18.80 -3.21 -1.25
CA GLU A 175 19.55 -4.10 -0.37
C GLU A 175 19.09 -3.99 1.09
N PHE A 176 18.88 -2.75 1.57
CA PHE A 176 18.31 -2.52 2.90
C PHE A 176 16.93 -3.19 3.05
N TYR A 177 16.04 -3.07 2.07
CA TYR A 177 14.72 -3.70 2.12
C TYR A 177 14.79 -5.22 2.29
N LEU A 178 15.66 -5.87 1.53
CA LEU A 178 15.86 -7.33 1.60
C LEU A 178 16.44 -7.76 2.93
N ARG A 179 17.47 -7.05 3.41
CA ARG A 179 18.14 -7.35 4.69
C ARG A 179 17.23 -7.11 5.90
N PHE A 180 16.40 -6.08 5.86
CA PHE A 180 15.60 -5.67 7.01
C PHE A 180 14.28 -6.43 7.16
N SER A 181 13.73 -6.98 6.07
CA SER A 181 12.45 -7.70 6.10
C SER A 181 12.40 -8.87 7.11
N PRO A 182 13.41 -9.77 7.21
CA PRO A 182 13.39 -10.85 8.21
C PRO A 182 13.38 -10.33 9.65
N ILE A 183 14.05 -9.21 9.92
CA ILE A 183 14.13 -8.58 11.25
C ILE A 183 12.74 -8.10 11.67
N LEU A 184 11.97 -7.49 10.76
CA LEU A 184 10.61 -7.04 11.07
C LEU A 184 9.69 -8.19 11.50
N ASN A 185 9.82 -9.35 10.88
CA ASN A 185 9.05 -10.54 11.24
C ASN A 185 9.43 -11.07 12.64
N GLU A 186 10.68 -10.94 13.05
CA GLU A 186 11.11 -11.29 14.42
C GLU A 186 10.55 -10.31 15.46
N ILE A 187 10.55 -9.01 15.14
CA ILE A 187 9.96 -7.96 16.01
C ILE A 187 8.48 -8.23 16.24
N ALA A 188 7.73 -8.52 15.16
CA ALA A 188 6.31 -8.86 15.24
C ALA A 188 6.09 -10.09 16.13
N ARG A 189 6.78 -11.21 15.86
CA ARG A 189 6.66 -12.45 16.66
C ARG A 189 6.97 -12.24 18.14
N SER A 190 7.98 -11.42 18.46
CA SER A 190 8.34 -11.08 19.84
C SER A 190 7.29 -10.24 20.57
N ALA A 191 6.43 -9.52 19.84
CA ALA A 191 5.29 -8.82 20.41
C ALA A 191 4.08 -9.74 20.61
N GLU A 192 3.84 -10.64 19.66
CA GLU A 192 2.76 -11.63 19.70
C GLU A 192 2.98 -12.72 20.76
N SER A 193 4.24 -13.04 21.09
CA SER A 193 4.56 -14.00 22.14
C SER A 193 4.25 -13.50 23.56
N ARG A 194 3.81 -12.24 23.72
CA ARG A 194 3.47 -11.69 25.03
C ARG A 194 2.11 -12.19 25.49
N PRO A 195 1.90 -12.31 26.82
CA PRO A 195 0.58 -12.65 27.35
C PRO A 195 -0.49 -11.67 26.89
N GLY A 196 -1.72 -12.16 26.69
CA GLY A 196 -2.86 -11.32 26.34
C GLY A 196 -3.27 -11.35 24.87
N GLY A 197 -2.72 -12.26 24.06
CA GLY A 197 -3.24 -12.58 22.73
C GLY A 197 -3.16 -11.42 21.73
N ALA A 198 -2.04 -10.70 21.74
CA ALA A 198 -1.81 -9.62 20.79
C ALA A 198 -1.45 -10.15 19.40
N HIS A 199 -1.87 -9.43 18.36
CA HIS A 199 -1.41 -9.59 16.99
C HIS A 199 -0.62 -8.35 16.57
N ALA A 200 0.51 -8.52 15.89
CA ALA A 200 1.38 -7.43 15.50
C ALA A 200 1.77 -7.52 14.03
N ILE A 201 1.65 -6.40 13.31
CA ILE A 201 2.22 -6.27 11.98
C ILE A 201 3.26 -5.16 12.00
N VAL A 202 4.45 -5.49 11.53
CA VAL A 202 5.57 -4.56 11.36
C VAL A 202 5.94 -4.55 9.88
N HIS A 203 5.79 -3.40 9.23
CA HIS A 203 5.89 -3.26 7.78
C HIS A 203 6.89 -2.17 7.38
N LEU A 204 7.75 -2.46 6.42
CA LEU A 204 8.63 -1.46 5.81
C LEU A 204 7.92 -0.76 4.65
N HIS A 205 7.57 0.51 4.83
CA HIS A 205 7.18 1.37 3.73
C HIS A 205 8.40 1.67 2.85
N GLN A 206 8.35 1.20 1.60
CA GLN A 206 9.40 1.35 0.60
C GLN A 206 9.19 2.65 -0.19
N GLY A 207 9.74 3.74 0.31
CA GLY A 207 9.64 5.06 -0.31
C GLY A 207 10.25 5.14 -1.71
N LEU A 208 11.18 4.24 -2.07
CA LEU A 208 11.71 4.14 -3.44
C LEU A 208 10.62 3.74 -4.44
N ILE A 209 9.70 2.88 -4.02
CA ILE A 209 8.64 2.33 -4.88
C ILE A 209 7.38 3.19 -4.80
N PHE A 210 6.96 3.55 -3.58
CA PHE A 210 5.68 4.22 -3.34
C PHE A 210 5.80 5.74 -3.19
N GLY A 211 7.04 6.27 -3.23
CA GLY A 211 7.34 7.67 -2.99
C GLY A 211 7.46 8.01 -1.51
N GLY A 212 8.15 9.13 -1.24
CA GLY A 212 8.44 9.59 0.12
C GLY A 212 9.65 8.90 0.75
N GLU A 213 9.79 9.10 2.05
CA GLU A 213 10.87 8.52 2.86
C GLU A 213 10.54 7.08 3.27
N ASP A 214 11.58 6.26 3.44
CA ASP A 214 11.42 4.93 4.02
C ASP A 214 11.02 5.04 5.48
N ALA A 215 10.07 4.19 5.89
CA ALA A 215 9.60 4.18 7.26
C ALA A 215 9.16 2.78 7.68
N VAL A 216 9.31 2.46 8.96
CA VAL A 216 8.71 1.26 9.53
C VAL A 216 7.37 1.63 10.15
N LEU A 217 6.31 1.01 9.68
CA LEU A 217 4.97 1.10 10.24
C LEU A 217 4.75 -0.09 11.19
N VAL A 218 4.21 0.18 12.35
CA VAL A 218 3.83 -0.82 13.35
C VAL A 218 2.35 -0.67 13.62
N ALA A 219 1.63 -1.78 13.68
CA ALA A 219 0.32 -1.86 14.29
C ALA A 219 0.27 -3.07 15.22
N VAL A 220 -0.29 -2.88 16.41
CA VAL A 220 -0.51 -3.94 17.40
C VAL A 220 -1.96 -3.89 17.83
N GLY A 221 -2.62 -5.04 17.82
CA GLY A 221 -4.02 -5.23 18.19
C GLY A 221 -4.09 -6.22 19.33
N ALA A 222 -4.89 -5.94 20.35
CA ALA A 222 -5.12 -6.87 21.44
C ALA A 222 -6.51 -6.69 22.06
N PRO A 223 -7.03 -7.69 22.80
CA PRO A 223 -8.33 -7.61 23.47
C PRO A 223 -8.41 -6.55 24.58
N THR A 224 -7.27 -6.12 25.15
CA THR A 224 -7.24 -5.13 26.24
C THR A 224 -6.17 -4.06 26.00
N PRO A 225 -6.35 -2.84 26.55
CA PRO A 225 -5.33 -1.80 26.46
C PRO A 225 -3.99 -2.21 27.07
N ALA A 226 -4.01 -2.96 28.17
CA ALA A 226 -2.79 -3.41 28.85
C ALA A 226 -1.98 -4.38 27.96
N ALA A 227 -2.65 -5.35 27.33
CA ALA A 227 -2.00 -6.27 26.40
C ALA A 227 -1.47 -5.55 25.15
N ALA A 228 -2.25 -4.62 24.58
CA ALA A 228 -1.83 -3.84 23.43
C ALA A 228 -0.58 -3.00 23.74
N LEU A 229 -0.56 -2.32 24.89
CA LEU A 229 0.57 -1.49 25.33
C LEU A 229 1.82 -2.33 25.58
N ASP A 230 1.67 -3.50 26.19
CA ASP A 230 2.80 -4.40 26.49
C ASP A 230 3.45 -4.94 25.21
N ALA A 231 2.63 -5.42 24.25
CA ALA A 231 3.07 -5.88 22.94
C ALA A 231 3.67 -4.74 22.10
N PHE A 232 3.05 -3.56 22.08
CA PHE A 232 3.59 -2.39 21.37
C PHE A 232 4.92 -1.93 21.96
N SER A 233 5.06 -1.96 23.28
CA SER A 233 6.33 -1.66 23.97
C SER A 233 7.43 -2.67 23.59
N SER A 234 7.08 -3.94 23.36
CA SER A 234 7.97 -4.96 22.78
C SER A 234 8.47 -4.54 21.41
N CYS A 235 7.55 -4.19 20.51
CA CYS A 235 7.87 -3.74 19.16
C CYS A 235 8.83 -2.55 19.23
N HIS A 236 8.50 -1.54 20.04
CA HIS A 236 9.29 -0.34 20.19
C HIS A 236 10.73 -0.62 20.64
N ARG A 237 10.94 -1.44 21.68
CA ARG A 237 12.29 -1.77 22.18
C ARG A 237 13.14 -2.48 21.13
N HIS A 238 12.58 -3.50 20.46
CA HIS A 238 13.32 -4.21 19.41
C HIS A 238 13.55 -3.32 18.18
N MET A 239 12.60 -2.44 17.84
CA MET A 239 12.76 -1.46 16.77
C MET A 239 13.93 -0.52 17.03
N LEU A 240 14.02 0.05 18.24
CA LEU A 240 15.11 0.95 18.61
C LEU A 240 16.47 0.24 18.53
N SER A 241 16.55 -1.02 18.94
CA SER A 241 17.76 -1.83 18.80
C SER A 241 18.12 -2.02 17.31
N ALA A 242 17.16 -2.46 16.50
CA ALA A 242 17.37 -2.76 15.08
C ALA A 242 17.69 -1.53 14.21
N LEU A 243 17.10 -0.37 14.52
CA LEU A 243 17.35 0.89 13.81
C LEU A 243 18.56 1.65 14.38
N GLY A 244 18.83 1.54 15.69
CA GLY A 244 19.91 2.23 16.41
C GLY A 244 21.29 1.58 16.27
N SER A 245 21.38 0.29 15.95
CA SER A 245 22.66 -0.36 15.63
C SER A 245 23.28 0.08 14.30
N GLY A 246 22.59 0.96 13.54
CA GLY A 246 23.10 1.60 12.33
C GLY A 246 23.80 2.95 12.56
N SER A 247 23.64 3.58 13.73
CA SER A 247 24.36 4.80 14.06
C SER A 247 25.65 4.48 14.80
N SER A 248 26.66 3.99 14.06
CA SER A 248 28.03 4.32 14.44
C SER A 248 28.17 5.83 14.29
N HIS A 249 27.92 6.55 15.39
CA HIS A 249 28.45 7.88 15.61
C HIS A 249 29.97 7.79 15.41
N LYS A 250 30.45 8.17 14.23
CA LYS A 250 31.80 8.69 14.10
C LYS A 250 31.74 10.14 14.57
N GLY A 251 32.12 10.36 15.82
CA GLY A 251 32.78 11.60 16.21
C GLY A 251 34.17 11.69 15.60
#